data_AF-A0A9D1GRV8-F1
#
_entry.id   AF-A0A9D1GRV8-F1
#
_cell.length_a   1.000
_cell.length_b   1.000
_cell.length_c   1.000
_cell.angle_alpha   90.00
_cell.angle_beta   90.00
_cell.angle_gamma   90.00
#
_symmetry.space_group_name_H-M   'P 1'
#
loop_
_entity.id
_entity.type
_entity.pdbx_description
1 polymer ?
#
loop_
_entity_poly.entity_id
_entity_poly.type
_entity_poly.pdbx_seq_one_letter_code
_entity_poly.pdbx_strand_id
1 'polypeptide(L)' 'MVVYDDLYAITKQYIHRQEDQDLIKKAYDVALKSHEGQFRKSGEAYIVHPLSVACILANLQVGP' A
#
# COMPACT_ATOMS: atom_id res chain seq x y z
N MET A 1 -5.41 -8.06 -9.00
CA MET A 1 -4.24 -8.11 -8.12
C MET A 1 -3.93 -6.68 -7.76
N VAL A 2 -3.99 -6.32 -6.47
CA VAL A 2 -3.74 -4.94 -6.03
C VAL A 2 -2.26 -4.64 -6.17
N VAL A 3 -1.92 -3.50 -6.78
CA VAL A 3 -0.56 -2.98 -6.94
C VAL A 3 -0.44 -1.58 -6.34
N TYR A 4 0.79 -1.12 -6.09
CA TYR A 4 1.02 0.14 -5.39
C TYR A 4 0.33 1.34 -6.06
N ASP A 5 0.28 1.32 -7.40
CA ASP A 5 -0.37 2.37 -8.18
C ASP A 5 -1.87 2.51 -7.84
N ASP A 6 -2.55 1.43 -7.44
CA ASP A 6 -3.94 1.48 -6.97
C ASP A 6 -4.05 2.30 -5.67
N LEU A 7 -3.15 2.05 -4.71
CA LEU A 7 -3.09 2.79 -3.45
C LEU A 7 -2.75 4.26 -3.68
N TYR A 8 -1.77 4.53 -4.56
CA TYR A 8 -1.37 5.89 -4.91
C TYR A 8 -2.51 6.65 -5.59
N ALA A 9 -3.25 6.01 -6.50
CA ALA A 9 -4.38 6.62 -7.17
C ALA A 9 -5.51 7.02 -6.22
N ILE A 10 -5.77 6.24 -5.16
CA ILE A 10 -6.77 6.57 -4.14
C ILE A 10 -6.27 7.68 -3.23
N THR A 11 -5.09 7.51 -2.64
CA THR A 11 -4.52 8.45 -1.65
C THR A 11 -4.29 9.84 -2.23
N LYS A 12 -3.87 9.95 -3.49
CA LYS A 12 -3.67 11.24 -4.17
C LYS A 12 -4.94 12.09 -4.30
N GLN A 13 -6.12 11.50 -4.19
CA GLN A 13 -7.38 12.24 -4.27
C GLN A 13 -7.66 13.11 -3.04
N TYR A 14 -7.13 12.74 -1.87
CA TYR A 14 -7.44 13.43 -0.60
C TYR A 14 -6.21 13.77 0.26
N ILE A 15 -5.05 13.15 0.00
CA ILE A 15 -3.79 13.47 0.66
C ILE A 15 -2.94 14.33 -0.28
N HIS A 16 -2.93 15.64 -0.05
CA HIS A 16 -2.28 16.61 -0.94
C HIS A 16 -0.86 17.00 -0.53
N ARG A 17 -0.46 16.72 0.71
CA ARG A 17 0.91 17.02 1.16
C ARG A 17 1.86 16.00 0.55
N GLN A 18 2.88 16.48 -0.15
CA GLN A 18 3.87 15.60 -0.80
C GLN A 18 4.62 14.74 0.23
N GLU A 19 4.93 15.28 1.41
CA GLU A 19 5.57 14.55 2.51
C GLU A 19 4.77 13.31 2.97
N ASP A 20 3.44 13.40 2.96
CA ASP A 20 2.54 12.30 3.32
C ASP A 20 2.53 11.21 2.23
N GLN A 21 2.55 11.63 0.96
CA GLN A 21 2.66 10.71 -0.18
C GLN A 21 4.01 9.97 -0.16
N ASP A 22 5.09 10.70 0.14
CA ASP A 22 6.44 10.13 0.24
C ASP A 22 6.52 9.14 1.43
N LEU A 23 5.85 9.45 2.54
CA LEU A 23 5.76 8.55 3.70
C LEU A 23 5.02 7.25 3.35
N ILE A 24 3.89 7.34 2.64
CA ILE A 24 3.13 6.16 2.17
C ILE A 24 3.99 5.32 1.22
N LYS A 25 4.71 5.96 0.28
CA LYS A 25 5.64 5.26 -0.61
C LYS A 25 6.73 4.52 0.16
N LYS A 26 7.34 5.19 1.15
CA LYS A 26 8.38 4.60 1.98
C LYS A 26 7.85 3.41 2.78
N ALA A 27 6.65 3.51 3.34
CA ALA A 27 6.00 2.40 4.05
C ALA A 27 5.76 1.20 3.12
N TYR A 28 5.30 1.44 1.88
CA TYR A 28 5.17 0.40 0.87
C TYR A 28 6.52 -0.26 0.54
N ASP A 29 7.58 0.51 0.29
CA ASP A 29 8.91 -0.02 -0.04
C ASP A 29 9.47 -0.89 1.10
N VAL A 30 9.25 -0.49 2.36
CA VAL A 30 9.61 -1.28 3.55
C VAL A 30 8.83 -2.59 3.60
N ALA A 31 7.51 -2.55 3.38
CA ALA A 31 6.68 -3.75 3.39
C ALA A 31 7.05 -4.70 2.24
N LEU A 32 7.28 -4.17 1.04
CA LEU A 32 7.69 -4.94 -0.13
C LEU A 32 8.99 -5.70 0.13
N LYS A 33 10.00 -5.00 0.64
CA LYS A 33 11.29 -5.63 1.00
C LYS A 33 11.14 -6.65 2.13
N SER A 34 10.35 -6.34 3.15
CA SER A 34 10.16 -7.24 4.31
C SER A 34 9.42 -8.53 3.95
N HIS A 35 8.63 -8.51 2.88
CA HIS A 35 7.85 -9.64 2.39
C HIS A 35 8.40 -10.25 1.10
N GLU A 36 9.62 -9.91 0.69
CA GLU A 36 10.26 -10.49 -0.48
C GLU A 36 10.41 -12.01 -0.32
N GLY A 37 10.05 -12.76 -1.37
CA GLY A 37 10.05 -14.23 -1.36
C GLY A 37 9.02 -14.88 -0.44
N GLN A 38 8.17 -14.10 0.24
CA GLN A 38 7.10 -14.63 1.09
C GLN A 38 5.80 -14.77 0.28
N PHE A 39 5.13 -15.90 0.48
CA PHE A 39 3.88 -16.21 -0.21
C PHE A 39 2.80 -16.63 0.79
N ARG A 40 1.55 -16.32 0.46
CA ARG A 40 0.39 -16.82 1.20
C ARG A 40 0.12 -18.29 0.83
N LYS A 41 -0.74 -18.96 1.62
CA LYS A 41 -1.25 -20.29 1.29
C LYS A 41 -1.93 -20.37 -0.09
N SER A 42 -2.45 -19.25 -0.61
CA SER A 42 -3.03 -19.14 -1.95
C SER A 42 -1.98 -19.15 -3.08
N GLY A 43 -0.69 -18.99 -2.77
CA GLY A 43 0.38 -18.82 -3.76
C GLY A 43 0.64 -17.37 -4.17
N GLU A 44 -0.15 -16.40 -3.68
CA GLU A 44 0.08 -14.98 -3.96
C GLU A 44 1.25 -14.42 -3.13
N ALA A 45 1.97 -13.46 -3.69
CA ALA A 45 3.01 -12.72 -2.96
C ALA A 45 2.39 -12.05 -1.72
N TYR A 46 3.07 -12.18 -0.57
CA TYR A 46 2.49 -11.76 0.71
C TYR A 46 2.17 -10.26 0.77
N ILE A 47 2.96 -9.43 0.07
CA ILE A 47 2.77 -7.98 -0.04
C ILE A 47 1.36 -7.57 -0.51
N VAL A 48 0.67 -8.42 -1.27
CA VAL A 48 -0.70 -8.16 -1.75
C VAL A 48 -1.67 -7.99 -0.57
N HIS A 49 -1.46 -8.71 0.54
CA HIS A 49 -2.35 -8.63 1.70
C HIS A 49 -2.25 -7.29 2.44
N PRO A 50 -1.06 -6.83 2.92
CA PRO A 50 -0.92 -5.50 3.52
C PRO A 50 -1.39 -4.37 2.59
N LEU A 51 -1.13 -4.49 1.30
CA LEU A 51 -1.55 -3.48 0.33
C LEU A 51 -3.07 -3.40 0.17
N SER A 52 -3.75 -4.55 0.19
CA SER A 52 -5.22 -4.60 0.18
C SER A 52 -5.81 -3.92 1.43
N VAL A 53 -5.20 -4.11 2.60
CA VAL A 53 -5.61 -3.43 3.84
C VAL A 53 -5.39 -1.92 3.73
N ALA A 54 -4.25 -1.49 3.20
CA ALA A 54 -3.96 -0.06 2.98
C ALA A 54 -4.99 0.59 2.03
N CYS A 55 -5.38 -0.09 0.94
CA CYS A 55 -6.42 0.41 0.05
C CYS A 55 -7.80 0.53 0.74
N ILE A 56 -8.15 -0.38 1.65
CA ILE A 56 -9.39 -0.26 2.45
C ILE A 56 -9.35 1.01 3.31
N LEU A 57 -8.24 1.24 4.03
CA LEU A 57 -8.06 2.44 4.86
C LEU A 57 -8.08 3.72 4.02
N ALA A 58 -7.45 3.69 2.83
CA ALA A 58 -7.44 4.83 1.92
C ALA A 58 -8.82 5.17 1.38
N ASN A 59 -9.66 4.16 1.09
CA ASN A 59 -11.07 4.38 0.70
C ASN A 59 -11.91 4.99 1.82
N LEU A 60 -11.53 4.78 3.08
CA LEU A 60 -12.13 5.44 4.25
C LEU A 60 -11.53 6.82 4.53
N GLN A 61 -10.63 7.30 3.66
CA GLN A 61 -9.91 8.57 3.81
C GLN A 61 -9.10 8.68 5.11
N VAL A 62 -8.60 7.56 5.61
CA VAL A 62 -7.69 7.55 6.76
C VAL A 62 -6.34 8.13 6.33
N GLY A 63 -5.81 9.05 7.14
CA GLY A 63 -4.51 9.67 6.92
C GLY A 63 -3.33 8.77 7.32
N PRO A 64 -2.11 9.13 6.90
CA PRO A 64 -0.89 8.46 7.32
C PRO A 64 -0.48 8.79 8.77
#